data_AF-T1A395-F1
#
_entry.id   AF-T1A395-F1
#
_cell.length_a   1.000
_cell.length_b   1.000
_cell.length_c   1.000
_cell.angle_alpha   90.00
_cell.angle_beta   90.00
_cell.angle_gamma   90.00
#
_symmetry.space_group_name_H-M   'P 1'
#
loop_
_entity.id
_entity.type
_entity.pdbx_description
1 polymer ?
#
loop_
_entity_poly.entity_id
_entity_poly.type
_entity_poly.pdbx_seq_one_letter_code
_entity_poly.pdbx_strand_id
1 'polypeptide(L)'
;QLDPKAVDRGRPDGAAVDCDGCYWSALYEGSRLNRYDPAGRLIGEFPLPARCPTMPAFGGADLKTLYVTTAKAADGSGGGLYALQVEIPGLPHRSFDDESFQP
;
A
#
# COMPACT_ATOMS: atom_id res chain seq x y z
N GLN A 1 -5.27 17.32 -12.28
CA GLN A 1 -6.43 16.58 -11.76
C GLN A 1 -6.38 15.20 -12.40
N LEU A 2 -6.25 14.14 -11.61
CA LEU A 2 -6.35 12.78 -12.15
C LEU A 2 -7.79 12.62 -12.66
N ASP A 3 -7.95 12.30 -13.94
CA ASP A 3 -9.26 12.04 -14.52
C ASP A 3 -9.59 10.59 -14.17
N PRO A 4 -10.51 10.32 -13.21
CA PRO A 4 -10.82 8.95 -12.85
C PRO A 4 -11.42 8.27 -14.08
N LYS A 5 -10.73 7.26 -14.62
CA LYS A 5 -11.33 6.44 -15.67
C LYS A 5 -12.57 5.78 -15.06
N ALA A 6 -13.64 5.63 -15.84
CA ALA A 6 -14.90 4.99 -15.40
C ALA A 6 -14.74 3.55 -14.85
N VAL A 7 -13.56 2.96 -15.02
CA VAL A 7 -13.15 1.64 -14.54
C VAL A 7 -12.50 1.64 -13.15
N ASP A 8 -12.09 2.80 -12.61
CA ASP A 8 -11.52 2.91 -11.27
C ASP A 8 -12.60 3.16 -10.22
N ARG A 9 -13.30 2.09 -9.85
CA ARG A 9 -14.34 2.12 -8.80
C ARG A 9 -13.80 1.98 -7.37
N GLY A 10 -12.48 1.86 -7.21
CA GLY A 10 -11.85 1.73 -5.89
C GLY A 10 -11.53 3.07 -5.25
N ARG A 11 -11.34 3.07 -3.93
CA ARG A 11 -10.97 4.25 -3.12
C ARG A 11 -9.59 4.06 -2.50
N PRO A 12 -8.76 5.12 -2.40
CA PRO A 12 -7.52 5.03 -1.65
C PRO A 12 -7.83 4.72 -0.19
N ASP A 13 -7.06 3.82 0.41
CA ASP A 13 -7.11 3.48 1.82
C ASP A 13 -5.72 3.79 2.44
N GLY A 14 -5.03 2.80 2.98
CA GLY A 14 -3.69 2.91 3.51
C GLY A 14 -2.61 3.08 2.45
N ALA A 15 -1.45 3.57 2.91
CA ALA A 15 -0.31 3.82 2.04
C ALA A 15 1.04 3.75 2.76
N ALA A 16 2.09 3.59 1.97
CA ALA A 16 3.49 3.61 2.39
C ALA A 16 4.35 4.37 1.36
N VAL A 17 5.61 4.67 1.71
CA VAL A 17 6.56 5.34 0.83
C VAL A 17 7.85 4.51 0.75
N ASP A 18 8.39 4.34 -0.46
CA ASP A 18 9.68 3.67 -0.69
C ASP A 18 10.88 4.65 -0.63
N CYS A 19 12.10 4.13 -0.72
CA CYS A 19 13.31 4.96 -0.62
C CYS A 19 13.52 5.92 -1.80
N ASP A 20 12.82 5.72 -2.93
CA ASP A 20 12.83 6.66 -4.06
C ASP A 20 11.83 7.81 -3.83
N GLY A 21 11.10 7.80 -2.72
CA GLY A 21 10.04 8.76 -2.43
C GLY A 21 8.73 8.47 -3.16
N CYS A 22 8.57 7.28 -3.74
CA CYS A 22 7.33 6.93 -4.42
C CYS A 22 6.26 6.48 -3.42
N TYR A 23 5.03 6.95 -3.64
CA TYR A 23 3.88 6.69 -2.79
C TYR A 23 3.12 5.45 -3.25
N TRP A 24 2.95 4.47 -2.36
CA TRP A 24 2.24 3.23 -2.60
C TRP A 24 0.89 3.27 -1.88
N SER A 25 -0.21 3.24 -2.62
CA SER A 25 -1.56 3.28 -2.06
C SER A 25 -2.31 1.98 -2.33
N ALA A 26 -2.95 1.43 -1.31
CA ALA A 26 -3.95 0.39 -1.48
C ALA A 26 -5.24 0.99 -2.05
N LEU A 27 -5.75 0.36 -3.11
CA LEU A 27 -7.02 0.76 -3.72
C LEU A 27 -8.12 -0.20 -3.28
N TYR A 28 -8.82 0.16 -2.20
CA TYR A 28 -9.93 -0.60 -1.63
C TYR A 28 -11.08 -0.73 -2.63
N GLU A 29 -11.64 -1.92 -2.80
CA GLU A 29 -12.55 -2.32 -3.91
C GLU A 29 -11.94 -2.26 -5.32
N GLY A 30 -10.65 -1.91 -5.43
CA GLY A 30 -9.90 -1.83 -6.69
C GLY A 30 -8.93 -2.99 -6.91
N SER A 31 -8.84 -3.94 -5.95
CA SER A 31 -8.03 -5.17 -6.04
C SER A 31 -6.56 -4.99 -6.39
N ARG A 32 -5.94 -3.87 -6.00
CA ARG A 32 -4.54 -3.58 -6.34
C ARG A 32 -3.89 -2.55 -5.41
N LEU A 33 -2.57 -2.45 -5.52
CA LEU A 33 -1.80 -1.29 -5.10
C LEU A 33 -1.47 -0.41 -6.30
N ASN A 34 -1.41 0.89 -6.08
CA ASN A 34 -0.90 1.88 -7.04
C ASN A 34 0.39 2.49 -6.51
N ARG A 35 1.41 2.64 -7.36
CA ARG A 35 2.67 3.33 -7.05
C ARG A 35 2.73 4.63 -7.84
N TYR A 36 2.90 5.75 -7.14
CA TYR A 36 2.99 7.08 -7.71
C TYR A 36 4.40 7.65 -7.53
N ASP A 37 4.90 8.35 -8.53
CA ASP A 37 6.15 9.11 -8.41
C ASP A 37 5.98 10.34 -7.47
N PRO A 38 7.07 11.00 -7.04
CA PRO A 38 6.99 12.20 -6.21
C PRO A 38 6.22 13.38 -6.82
N ALA A 39 5.98 13.37 -8.14
CA ALA A 39 5.16 14.36 -8.84
C ALA A 39 3.67 13.96 -8.90
N GLY A 40 3.29 12.84 -8.28
CA GLY A 40 1.91 12.34 -8.22
C GLY A 40 1.46 11.58 -9.48
N ARG A 41 2.38 11.19 -10.36
CA ARG A 41 2.04 10.40 -11.56
C ARG A 41 2.00 8.92 -11.22
N LEU A 42 0.98 8.22 -11.69
CA LEU A 42 0.90 6.76 -11.56
C LEU A 42 1.99 6.11 -12.43
N ILE A 43 2.90 5.37 -11.80
CA ILE A 43 4.04 4.72 -12.44
C ILE A 43 4.06 3.20 -12.24
N GLY A 44 3.10 2.64 -11.48
CA GLY A 44 2.95 1.20 -11.33
C GLY A 44 1.60 0.81 -10.75
N GLU A 45 1.11 -0.35 -11.16
CA GLU A 45 -0.11 -0.98 -10.64
C GLU A 45 0.20 -2.45 -10.32
N PHE A 46 -0.14 -2.89 -9.11
CA PHE A 46 0.20 -4.22 -8.60
C PHE A 46 -1.08 -4.95 -8.20
N PRO A 47 -1.60 -5.86 -9.05
CA PRO A 47 -2.81 -6.60 -8.76
C PRO A 47 -2.68 -7.47 -7.51
N LEU A 48 -3.77 -7.59 -6.76
CA LEU A 48 -3.87 -8.44 -5.57
C LEU A 48 -5.05 -9.40 -5.69
N PRO A 49 -4.93 -10.65 -5.19
CA PRO A 49 -6.03 -11.61 -5.17
C PRO A 49 -6.99 -11.35 -3.99
N ALA A 50 -7.33 -10.08 -3.75
CA ALA A 50 -8.26 -9.62 -2.73
C ALA A 50 -8.94 -8.34 -3.19
N ARG A 51 -10.27 -8.28 -3.12
CA ARG A 51 -11.03 -7.12 -3.60
C ARG A 51 -10.76 -5.85 -2.81
N CYS A 52 -10.51 -5.98 -1.51
CA CYS A 52 -10.41 -4.86 -0.57
C CYS A 52 -9.04 -4.82 0.13
N PRO A 53 -7.95 -4.46 -0.56
CA PRO A 53 -6.69 -4.17 0.10
C PRO A 53 -6.81 -2.90 0.96
N THR A 54 -6.14 -2.91 2.12
CA THR A 54 -6.29 -1.85 3.13
C THR A 54 -4.98 -1.14 3.43
N MET A 55 -3.89 -1.81 3.79
CA MET A 55 -2.64 -1.15 4.18
C MET A 55 -1.41 -1.88 3.65
N PRO A 56 -0.59 -1.25 2.79
CA PRO A 56 0.74 -1.72 2.47
C PRO A 56 1.76 -1.30 3.55
N ALA A 57 2.71 -2.17 3.88
CA ALA A 57 3.80 -1.87 4.81
C ALA A 57 5.08 -2.61 4.39
N PHE A 58 6.19 -1.87 4.26
CA PHE A 58 7.49 -2.47 3.96
C PHE A 58 8.08 -3.13 5.20
N GLY A 59 8.69 -4.30 5.02
CA GLY A 59 9.35 -5.06 6.06
C GLY A 59 10.31 -6.09 5.49
N GLY A 60 10.70 -7.06 6.31
CA GLY A 60 11.83 -7.94 6.02
C GLY A 60 13.17 -7.28 6.33
N ALA A 61 14.25 -8.06 6.34
CA ALA A 61 15.58 -7.60 6.77
C ALA A 61 16.18 -6.52 5.84
N ASP A 62 15.79 -6.52 4.57
CA ASP A 62 16.23 -5.58 3.54
C ASP A 62 15.15 -4.55 3.15
N LEU A 63 14.02 -4.55 3.86
CA LEU A 63 12.84 -3.72 3.58
C LEU A 63 12.25 -3.91 2.18
N LYS A 64 12.52 -5.03 1.50
CA LYS A 64 11.97 -5.35 0.17
C LYS A 64 10.77 -6.29 0.17
N THR A 65 10.29 -6.67 1.35
CA THR A 65 9.00 -7.38 1.47
C THR A 65 7.90 -6.37 1.72
N LEU A 66 6.98 -6.23 0.77
CA LEU A 66 5.78 -5.41 0.94
C LEU A 66 4.65 -6.30 1.47
N TYR A 67 4.30 -6.11 2.74
CA TYR A 67 3.13 -6.75 3.36
C TYR A 67 1.88 -5.94 3.04
N VAL A 68 0.74 -6.61 2.82
CA VAL A 68 -0.53 -5.95 2.52
C VAL A 68 -1.64 -6.60 3.33
N THR A 69 -2.27 -5.82 4.22
CA THR A 69 -3.50 -6.24 4.89
C THR A 69 -4.70 -6.08 3.96
N THR A 70 -5.73 -6.90 4.18
CA THR A 70 -6.96 -6.86 3.37
C THR A 70 -8.19 -7.01 4.26
N ALA A 71 -9.26 -6.31 3.92
CA ALA A 71 -10.57 -6.55 4.50
C ALA A 71 -11.27 -7.71 3.79
N LYS A 72 -12.11 -8.45 4.52
CA LYS A 72 -12.96 -9.49 3.92
C LYS A 72 -14.10 -8.82 3.15
N ALA A 73 -14.16 -9.07 1.84
CA ALA A 73 -15.21 -8.56 0.97
C ALA A 73 -16.44 -9.49 0.94
N ALA A 74 -17.56 -8.98 0.39
CA ALA A 74 -18.81 -9.73 0.27
C ALA A 74 -18.71 -10.95 -0.67
N ASP A 75 -17.78 -10.92 -1.63
CA ASP A 75 -17.46 -12.06 -2.51
C ASP A 75 -16.59 -13.13 -1.83
N GLY A 76 -16.25 -12.91 -0.56
CA GLY A 76 -15.42 -13.81 0.25
C GLY A 76 -13.92 -13.62 0.10
N SER A 77 -13.45 -12.76 -0.82
CA SER A 77 -12.02 -12.47 -1.00
C SER A 77 -11.44 -11.61 0.14
N GLY A 78 -10.14 -11.73 0.39
CA GLY A 78 -9.43 -10.95 1.41
C GLY A 78 -9.64 -11.42 2.85
N GLY A 79 -9.45 -10.51 3.81
CA GLY A 79 -9.48 -10.79 5.25
C GLY A 79 -8.17 -11.40 5.80
N GLY A 80 -7.11 -11.40 4.99
CA GLY A 80 -5.80 -11.93 5.34
C GLY A 80 -4.67 -10.96 5.06
N LEU A 81 -3.44 -11.47 5.25
CA LEU A 81 -2.19 -10.77 4.97
C LEU A 81 -1.54 -11.38 3.72
N TYR A 82 -1.16 -10.52 2.78
CA TYR A 82 -0.35 -10.89 1.62
C TYR A 82 1.06 -10.35 1.77
N ALA A 83 2.03 -10.98 1.13
CA ALA A 83 3.40 -10.50 1.03
C ALA A 83 3.88 -10.66 -0.40
N LEU A 84 4.52 -9.62 -0.94
CA LEU A 84 5.16 -9.64 -2.25
C LEU A 84 6.56 -9.01 -2.15
N GLN A 85 7.47 -9.48 -3.00
CA GLN A 85 8.79 -8.88 -3.13
C GLN A 85 8.73 -7.69 -4.08
N VAL A 86 9.43 -6.62 -3.73
CA VAL A 86 9.57 -5.41 -4.55
C VAL A 86 11.05 -5.06 -4.72
N GLU A 87 11.38 -4.39 -5.83
CA GLU A 87 12.77 -4.09 -6.14
C GLU A 87 13.34 -2.95 -5.27
N ILE A 88 12.49 -1.96 -4.98
CA ILE A 88 12.84 -0.74 -4.25
C ILE A 88 12.44 -0.92 -2.78
N PRO A 89 13.39 -0.81 -1.83
CA PRO A 89 13.10 -1.00 -0.42
C PRO A 89 12.25 0.15 0.15
N GLY A 90 11.56 -0.15 1.24
CA GLY A 90 10.93 0.85 2.09
C GLY A 90 11.92 1.73 2.84
N LEU A 91 11.38 2.68 3.61
CA LEU A 91 12.14 3.45 4.58
C LEU A 91 12.21 2.71 5.93
N PRO A 92 13.28 2.88 6.73
CA PRO A 92 13.33 2.37 8.09
C PRO A 92 12.14 2.88 8.91
N HIS A 93 11.46 1.96 9.61
CA HIS A 93 10.37 2.33 10.51
C HIS A 93 10.94 3.17 11.65
N ARG A 94 10.36 4.34 11.92
CA ARG A 94 10.72 5.12 13.10
C ARG A 94 10.14 4.44 14.33
N SER A 95 10.95 4.22 15.37
CA SER A 95 10.40 3.89 16.68
C SER A 95 9.52 5.03 17.15
N PHE A 96 8.45 4.69 17.85
CA PHE A 96 7.79 5.65 18.71
C PHE A 96 8.60 5.69 20.01
N ASP A 97 9.12 6.86 20.37
CA ASP A 97 9.90 7.02 21.59
C ASP A 97 8.94 7.36 22.74
N ASP A 98 8.56 6.34 23.54
CA ASP A 98 7.57 6.45 24.62
C ASP A 98 7.88 7.59 25.61
N GLU A 99 9.16 7.91 25.85
CA GLU A 99 9.57 8.97 26.78
C GLU A 99 9.29 10.39 26.26
N SER A 100 9.05 10.56 24.96
CA SER A 100 8.74 11.86 24.35
C SER A 100 7.25 12.22 24.36
N PHE A 101 6.38 11.25 24.70
CA PHE A 101 4.94 11.43 24.76
C PHE A 101 4.52 11.91 26.15
N GLN A 102 4.29 13.21 26.30
CA GLN A 102 3.61 13.79 27.47
C GLN A 102 2.11 13.87 27.16
N PRO A 103 1.24 13.16 27.90
CA PRO A 103 -0.20 13.10 27.63
C PRO A 103 -0.95 14.42 27.89
#